data_AF-A0A8S1E9W5-F1
#
_entry.id   AF-A0A8S1E9W5-F1
#
_cell.length_a   1.000
_cell.length_b   1.000
_cell.length_c   1.000
_cell.angle_alpha   90.00
_cell.angle_beta   90.00
_cell.angle_gamma   90.00
#
_symmetry.space_group_name_H-M   'P 1'
#
loop_
_entity.id
_entity.type
_entity.pdbx_description
1 polymer ?
#
loop_
_entity_poly.entity_id
_entity_poly.type
_entity_poly.pdbx_seq_one_letter_code
_entity_poly.pdbx_strand_id
1 'polypeptide(L)'
;MTLLGYHLIVVFTLNHVEGDVQLCERILNNELKKYPNGVWFLFFKGRLEFVKGNISSAIEWYTKSWKSQDMWPQFHHLCFWELMWANCLNQDWRMAASFAERLCQESRWSKTVYMYQKAAMLAMLGDSLTAEEACEIEKLIQDAPKYKQRIAGKSLPMEKFIVKKSERYFKQKKHLVLPAIELLYLWNLFRILGKDWKFADSVFRLIERMLIKPSVCVEFEGDNRALLLLLKGACLRQMNKPLLAEEALREAIGLEAKIKEDNYIVPYAIVELGLLQLDLNEGEKAAALLEDAKKNYTGYSLESRLHFKIHSALTELAKSKKLQKNGKRESS
;
A
#
# COMPACT_ATOMS: atom_id res chain seq x y z
N MET A 1 2.95 5.33 24.30
CA MET A 1 3.74 4.66 23.25
C MET A 1 3.02 3.47 22.64
N THR A 2 2.74 2.40 23.38
CA THR A 2 2.07 1.19 22.86
C THR A 2 0.71 1.46 22.20
N LEU A 3 -0.14 2.30 22.82
CA LEU A 3 -1.43 2.70 22.26
C LEU A 3 -1.27 3.45 20.92
N LEU A 4 -0.28 4.34 20.80
CA LEU A 4 0.02 5.05 19.56
C LEU A 4 0.46 4.08 18.46
N GLY A 5 1.37 3.16 18.78
CA GLY A 5 1.80 2.12 17.85
C GLY A 5 0.65 1.22 17.39
N TYR A 6 -0.21 0.81 18.32
CA TYR A 6 -1.38 -0.01 18.00
C TYR A 6 -2.33 0.70 17.04
N HIS A 7 -2.79 1.90 17.39
CA HIS A 7 -3.80 2.60 16.59
C HIS A 7 -3.26 3.19 15.27
N LEU A 8 -2.04 3.73 15.26
CA LEU A 8 -1.49 4.44 14.10
C LEU A 8 -0.69 3.55 13.13
N ILE A 9 -0.20 2.39 13.59
CA ILE A 9 0.61 1.46 12.78
C ILE A 9 -0.12 0.13 12.61
N VAL A 10 -0.41 -0.58 13.70
CA VAL A 10 -0.94 -1.96 13.63
C VAL A 10 -2.33 -2.00 13.01
N VAL A 11 -3.28 -1.23 13.55
CA VAL A 11 -4.65 -1.16 13.03
C VAL A 11 -4.65 -0.64 11.60
N PHE A 12 -3.88 0.41 11.31
CA PHE A 12 -3.77 0.95 9.96
C PHE A 12 -3.27 -0.08 8.94
N THR A 13 -2.26 -0.88 9.31
CA THR A 13 -1.61 -1.82 8.39
C THR A 13 -2.43 -3.09 8.19
N LEU A 14 -3.08 -3.58 9.26
CA LEU A 14 -3.71 -4.90 9.28
C LEU A 14 -5.23 -4.85 9.12
N ASN A 15 -5.89 -3.74 9.44
CA ASN A 15 -7.34 -3.63 9.41
C ASN A 15 -7.85 -2.70 8.31
N HIS A 16 -9.09 -2.94 7.90
CA HIS A 16 -9.83 -2.02 7.04
C HIS A 16 -10.37 -0.79 7.80
N VAL A 17 -10.50 -0.91 9.13
CA VAL A 17 -11.03 0.15 10.01
C VAL A 17 -9.91 1.11 10.42
N GLU A 18 -10.27 2.34 10.78
CA GLU A 18 -9.35 3.32 11.37
C GLU A 18 -9.11 3.02 12.86
N GLY A 19 -7.91 3.34 13.34
CA GLY A 19 -7.64 3.36 14.77
C GLY A 19 -8.34 4.53 15.47
N ASP A 20 -8.24 4.60 16.80
CA ASP A 20 -8.76 5.74 17.55
C ASP A 20 -7.82 6.95 17.40
N VAL A 21 -8.05 7.72 16.33
CA VAL A 21 -7.29 8.92 15.98
C VAL A 21 -7.45 10.00 17.06
N GLN A 22 -8.63 10.12 17.68
CA GLN A 22 -8.89 11.13 18.70
C GLN A 22 -8.13 10.84 19.99
N LEU A 23 -8.08 9.58 20.42
CA LEU A 23 -7.25 9.16 21.54
C LEU A 23 -5.77 9.44 21.27
N CYS A 24 -5.28 9.10 20.07
CA CYS A 24 -3.90 9.36 19.69
C CYS A 24 -3.55 10.85 19.75
N GLU A 25 -4.45 11.71 19.24
CA GLU A 25 -4.28 13.16 19.29
C GLU A 25 -4.23 13.69 20.72
N ARG A 26 -5.14 13.24 21.61
CA ARG A 26 -5.11 13.61 23.04
C ARG A 26 -3.80 13.21 23.72
N ILE A 27 -3.34 11.98 23.49
CA ILE A 27 -2.08 11.49 24.04
C ILE A 27 -0.92 12.36 23.55
N LEU A 28 -0.81 12.58 22.23
CA LEU A 28 0.29 13.33 21.64
C LEU A 28 0.31 14.80 22.10
N ASN A 29 -0.85 15.44 22.20
CA ASN A 29 -0.95 16.83 22.68
C ASN A 29 -0.48 16.99 24.13
N ASN A 30 -0.69 15.98 24.97
CA ASN A 30 -0.22 16.01 26.36
C ASN A 30 1.26 15.67 26.47
N GLU A 31 1.73 14.66 25.74
CA GLU A 31 3.11 14.19 25.84
C GLU A 31 4.10 15.13 25.15
N LEU A 32 3.73 15.78 24.03
CA LEU A 32 4.59 16.77 23.38
C LEU A 32 4.76 18.07 24.20
N LYS A 33 3.81 18.39 25.11
CA LYS A 33 4.00 19.49 26.06
C LYS A 33 5.09 19.19 27.09
N LYS A 34 5.20 17.92 27.50
CA LYS A 34 6.21 17.45 28.47
C LYS A 34 7.55 17.16 27.81
N TYR A 35 7.51 16.60 26.61
CA TYR A 35 8.67 16.10 25.87
C TYR A 35 8.67 16.62 24.42
N PRO A 36 8.92 17.94 24.21
CA PRO A 36 8.77 18.58 22.89
C PRO A 36 9.74 18.05 21.83
N ASN A 37 10.88 17.50 22.25
CA ASN A 37 11.91 16.91 21.38
C ASN A 37 11.97 15.38 21.51
N GLY A 38 10.96 14.76 22.12
CA GLY A 38 10.90 13.30 22.26
C GLY A 38 10.76 12.64 20.90
N VAL A 39 11.82 11.96 20.45
CA VAL A 39 11.95 11.41 19.09
C VAL A 39 10.71 10.61 18.64
N TRP A 40 10.18 9.78 19.54
CA TRP A 40 9.00 8.96 19.31
C TRP A 40 7.69 9.73 19.27
N PHE A 41 7.53 10.77 20.09
CA PHE A 41 6.33 11.60 20.07
C PHE A 41 6.28 12.44 18.79
N LEU A 42 7.44 12.93 18.32
CA LEU A 42 7.57 13.59 17.04
C LEU A 42 7.20 12.64 15.89
N PHE A 43 7.73 11.41 15.89
CA PHE A 43 7.40 10.40 14.88
C PHE A 43 5.91 10.06 14.88
N PHE A 44 5.32 9.78 16.04
CA PHE A 44 3.90 9.46 16.14
C PHE A 44 3.00 10.65 15.80
N LYS A 45 3.46 11.89 16.01
CA LYS A 45 2.75 13.08 15.50
C LYS A 45 2.78 13.13 13.98
N GLY A 46 3.92 12.87 13.34
CA GLY A 46 3.98 12.71 11.88
C GLY A 46 3.04 11.60 11.38
N ARG A 47 3.00 10.47 12.09
CA ARG A 47 2.11 9.35 11.76
C ARG A 47 0.63 9.70 11.92
N LEU A 48 0.28 10.47 12.95
CA LEU A 48 -1.08 10.98 13.14
C LEU A 48 -1.51 11.87 11.96
N GLU A 49 -0.67 12.84 11.58
CA GLU A 49 -0.94 13.72 10.44
C GLU A 49 -1.04 12.94 9.13
N PHE A 50 -0.18 11.94 8.94
CA PHE A 50 -0.21 11.05 7.78
C PHE A 50 -1.54 10.29 7.67
N VAL A 51 -2.00 9.69 8.78
CA VAL A 51 -3.29 8.97 8.83
C VAL A 51 -4.49 9.90 8.61
N LYS A 52 -4.39 11.17 9.02
CA LYS A 52 -5.39 12.20 8.73
C LYS A 52 -5.39 12.67 7.27
N GLY A 53 -4.38 12.33 6.48
CA GLY A 53 -4.20 12.83 5.11
C GLY A 53 -3.43 14.15 5.00
N ASN A 54 -2.91 14.68 6.11
CA ASN A 54 -2.15 15.92 6.15
C ASN A 54 -0.68 15.67 5.77
N ILE A 55 -0.43 15.31 4.50
CA ILE A 55 0.87 14.80 4.03
C ILE A 55 2.02 15.79 4.25
N SER A 56 1.82 17.08 3.93
CA SER A 56 2.85 18.10 4.13
C SER A 56 3.27 18.22 5.60
N SER A 57 2.29 18.24 6.52
CA SER A 57 2.58 18.29 7.96
C SER A 57 3.25 17.00 8.44
N ALA A 58 2.84 15.84 7.92
CA ALA A 58 3.49 14.57 8.22
C ALA A 58 4.98 14.59 7.86
N ILE A 59 5.33 15.10 6.67
CA ILE A 59 6.73 15.26 6.22
C ILE A 59 7.53 16.15 7.17
N GLU A 60 6.96 17.29 7.60
CA GLU A 60 7.61 18.19 8.55
C GLU A 60 7.90 17.49 9.89
N TRP A 61 6.92 16.79 10.45
CA TRP A 61 7.07 16.09 11.73
C TRP A 61 8.02 14.91 11.66
N TYR A 62 7.99 14.12 10.59
CA TYR A 62 8.97 13.05 10.39
C TYR A 62 10.38 13.62 10.23
N THR A 63 10.52 14.74 9.53
CA THR A 63 11.80 15.43 9.37
C THR A 63 12.33 15.96 10.70
N LYS A 64 11.46 16.58 11.50
CA LYS A 64 11.80 17.03 12.86
C LYS A 64 12.18 15.86 13.76
N SER A 65 11.49 14.71 13.62
CA SER A 65 11.74 13.51 14.42
C SER A 65 13.12 12.91 14.15
N TRP A 66 13.48 12.62 12.89
CA TRP A 66 14.78 12.00 12.63
C TRP A 66 15.95 12.94 12.93
N LYS A 67 15.78 14.25 12.75
CA LYS A 67 16.79 15.26 13.09
C LYS A 67 16.91 15.56 14.59
N SER A 68 16.03 15.03 15.44
CA SER A 68 16.07 15.36 16.87
C SER A 68 17.17 14.61 17.64
N GLN A 69 17.83 13.65 17.00
CA GLN A 69 18.86 12.80 17.62
C GLN A 69 19.71 12.09 16.55
N ASP A 70 20.97 11.81 16.84
CA ASP A 70 21.87 10.99 15.99
C ASP A 70 22.42 9.74 16.72
N MET A 71 21.98 9.49 17.96
CA MET A 71 22.45 8.37 18.78
C MET A 71 21.97 7.01 18.28
N TRP A 72 20.81 6.96 17.62
CA TRP A 72 20.18 5.75 17.14
C TRP A 72 19.85 5.84 15.64
N PRO A 73 20.81 5.52 14.76
CA PRO A 73 20.62 5.61 13.30
C PRO A 73 19.50 4.72 12.77
N GLN A 74 19.26 3.57 13.39
CA GLN A 74 18.20 2.65 12.97
C GLN A 74 16.80 3.26 13.13
N PHE A 75 16.64 4.24 14.03
CA PHE A 75 15.40 5.00 14.13
C PHE A 75 15.18 5.89 12.91
N HIS A 76 16.23 6.48 12.37
CA HIS A 76 16.13 7.31 11.16
C HIS A 76 15.52 6.53 10.01
N HIS A 77 15.83 5.23 9.90
CA HIS A 77 15.25 4.37 8.88
C HIS A 77 13.71 4.27 8.98
N LEU A 78 13.13 4.33 10.19
CA LEU A 78 11.67 4.37 10.36
C LEU A 78 11.10 5.68 9.77
N CYS A 79 11.75 6.81 10.04
CA CYS A 79 11.36 8.08 9.46
C CYS A 79 11.55 8.11 7.94
N PHE A 80 12.66 7.56 7.42
CA PHE A 80 12.90 7.51 5.96
C PHE A 80 11.88 6.64 5.26
N TRP A 81 11.46 5.53 5.86
CA TRP A 81 10.37 4.71 5.34
C TRP A 81 9.07 5.51 5.21
N GLU A 82 8.69 6.24 6.24
CA GLU A 82 7.46 7.05 6.21
C GLU A 82 7.59 8.26 5.27
N LEU A 83 8.74 8.93 5.24
CA LEU A 83 9.02 10.06 4.34
C LEU A 83 9.01 9.61 2.87
N MET A 84 9.54 8.43 2.58
CA MET A 84 9.49 7.82 1.24
C MET A 84 8.04 7.69 0.76
N TRP A 85 7.16 7.13 1.58
CA TRP A 85 5.74 6.98 1.21
C TRP A 85 4.96 8.28 1.17
N ALA A 86 5.25 9.22 2.07
CA ALA A 86 4.64 10.55 2.04
C ALA A 86 4.97 11.31 0.74
N ASN A 87 6.23 11.29 0.31
CA ASN A 87 6.63 11.90 -0.96
C ASN A 87 6.08 11.13 -2.18
N CYS A 88 5.95 9.80 -2.08
CA CYS A 88 5.31 8.97 -3.09
C CYS A 88 3.83 9.35 -3.28
N LEU A 89 3.09 9.64 -2.20
CA LEU A 89 1.71 10.14 -2.26
C LEU A 89 1.62 11.55 -2.90
N ASN A 90 2.60 12.41 -2.62
CA ASN A 90 2.75 13.71 -3.29
C ASN A 90 3.22 13.60 -4.76
N GLN A 91 3.52 12.38 -5.24
CA GLN A 91 4.11 12.12 -6.56
C GLN A 91 5.46 12.83 -6.79
N ASP A 92 6.17 13.16 -5.72
CA ASP A 92 7.57 13.56 -5.79
C ASP A 92 8.44 12.30 -5.83
N TRP A 93 8.52 11.72 -7.02
CA TRP A 93 9.17 10.44 -7.27
C TRP A 93 10.67 10.47 -6.96
N ARG A 94 11.35 11.60 -7.22
CA ARG A 94 12.80 11.75 -6.96
C ARG A 94 13.07 11.86 -5.47
N MET A 95 12.30 12.67 -4.75
CA MET A 95 12.45 12.76 -3.30
C MET A 95 12.14 11.41 -2.64
N ALA A 96 11.08 10.73 -3.06
CA ALA A 96 10.76 9.38 -2.57
C ALA A 96 11.91 8.38 -2.85
N ALA A 97 12.44 8.38 -4.07
CA ALA A 97 13.56 7.52 -4.48
C ALA A 97 14.84 7.78 -3.64
N SER A 98 15.12 9.03 -3.28
CA SER A 98 16.27 9.37 -2.42
C SER A 98 16.16 8.76 -1.01
N PHE A 99 14.97 8.70 -0.42
CA PHE A 99 14.77 8.03 0.87
C PHE A 99 14.88 6.50 0.72
N ALA A 100 14.38 5.94 -0.39
CA ALA A 100 14.56 4.51 -0.71
C ALA A 100 16.05 4.16 -0.87
N GLU A 101 16.86 5.05 -1.47
CA GLU A 101 18.30 4.91 -1.58
C GLU A 101 18.99 4.88 -0.22
N ARG A 102 18.67 5.83 0.66
CA ARG A 102 19.22 5.84 2.03
C ARG A 102 18.91 4.55 2.77
N LEU A 103 17.67 4.06 2.68
CA LEU A 103 17.29 2.77 3.25
C LEU A 103 18.09 1.61 2.63
N CYS A 104 18.31 1.61 1.32
CA CYS A 104 19.10 0.60 0.63
C CYS A 104 20.56 0.56 1.09
N GLN A 105 21.15 1.72 1.39
CA GLN A 105 22.54 1.87 1.82
C GLN A 105 22.72 1.61 3.33
N GLU A 106 21.81 2.11 4.16
CA GLU A 106 21.98 2.18 5.61
C GLU A 106 21.26 1.03 6.35
N SER A 107 20.14 0.49 5.80
CA SER A 107 19.28 -0.48 6.50
C SER A 107 19.58 -1.94 6.11
N ARG A 108 19.48 -2.83 7.09
CA ARG A 108 19.65 -4.29 6.92
C ARG A 108 18.32 -5.06 6.75
N TRP A 109 17.18 -4.37 6.79
CA TRP A 109 15.85 -5.00 6.81
C TRP A 109 15.52 -5.78 5.54
N SER A 110 15.65 -5.18 4.36
CA SER A 110 15.53 -5.88 3.08
C SER A 110 16.05 -5.01 1.94
N LYS A 111 17.29 -5.28 1.51
CA LYS A 111 17.91 -4.56 0.39
C LYS A 111 17.15 -4.80 -0.92
N THR A 112 16.62 -6.01 -1.13
CA THR A 112 15.74 -6.34 -2.27
C THR A 112 14.52 -5.42 -2.34
N VAL A 113 13.87 -5.15 -1.20
CA VAL A 113 12.70 -4.25 -1.14
C VAL A 113 13.09 -2.82 -1.48
N TYR A 114 14.14 -2.29 -0.86
CA TYR A 114 14.55 -0.91 -1.08
C TYR A 114 15.04 -0.65 -2.52
N MET A 115 15.78 -1.59 -3.12
CA MET A 115 16.21 -1.48 -4.52
C MET A 115 15.03 -1.42 -5.48
N TYR A 116 14.05 -2.31 -5.31
CA TYR A 116 12.85 -2.30 -6.15
C TYR A 116 11.97 -1.07 -5.90
N GLN A 117 11.84 -0.60 -4.67
CA GLN A 117 11.10 0.62 -4.36
C GLN A 117 11.69 1.85 -5.05
N LYS A 118 13.03 2.02 -4.98
CA LYS A 118 13.73 3.08 -5.70
C LYS A 118 13.46 2.98 -7.20
N ALA A 119 13.65 1.81 -7.79
CA ALA A 119 13.41 1.59 -9.21
C ALA A 119 11.95 1.86 -9.62
N ALA A 120 10.98 1.41 -8.80
CA ALA A 120 9.56 1.61 -9.02
C ALA A 120 9.18 3.09 -8.98
N MET A 121 9.78 3.88 -8.08
CA MET A 121 9.55 5.33 -8.00
C MET A 121 10.13 6.05 -9.22
N LEU A 122 11.39 5.78 -9.58
CA LEU A 122 12.01 6.38 -10.76
C LEU A 122 11.25 6.02 -12.05
N ALA A 123 10.72 4.79 -12.17
CA ALA A 123 9.92 4.36 -13.32
C ALA A 123 8.63 5.18 -13.52
N MET A 124 8.17 5.93 -12.52
CA MET A 124 7.00 6.80 -12.61
C MET A 124 7.28 8.17 -13.25
N LEU A 125 8.55 8.52 -13.47
CA LEU A 125 8.96 9.83 -14.02
C LEU A 125 8.51 10.06 -15.47
N GLY A 126 8.18 8.99 -16.21
CA GLY A 126 7.70 9.07 -17.59
C GLY A 126 8.66 9.85 -18.48
N ASP A 127 8.15 10.88 -19.17
CA ASP A 127 8.93 11.69 -20.11
C ASP A 127 10.02 12.54 -19.44
N SER A 128 9.97 12.69 -18.11
CA SER A 128 10.99 13.41 -17.33
C SER A 128 12.16 12.53 -16.86
N LEU A 129 12.16 11.25 -17.22
CA LEU A 129 13.19 10.28 -16.86
C LEU A 129 14.48 10.54 -17.65
N THR A 130 15.62 10.65 -16.97
CA THR A 130 16.91 10.81 -17.63
C THR A 130 17.49 9.46 -18.07
N ALA A 131 18.45 9.47 -19.00
CA ALA A 131 19.14 8.25 -19.43
C ALA A 131 19.92 7.57 -18.29
N GLU A 132 20.47 8.36 -17.37
CA GLU A 132 21.17 7.87 -16.17
C GLU A 132 20.20 7.17 -15.22
N GLU A 133 19.05 7.78 -14.95
CA GLU A 133 17.98 7.19 -14.13
C GLU A 133 17.43 5.91 -14.77
N ALA A 134 17.29 5.87 -16.10
CA ALA A 134 16.86 4.66 -16.82
C ALA A 134 17.87 3.50 -16.67
N CYS A 135 19.18 3.80 -16.78
CA CYS A 135 20.25 2.82 -16.55
C CYS A 135 20.26 2.36 -15.08
N GLU A 136 20.01 3.28 -14.15
CA GLU A 136 19.91 2.97 -12.73
C GLU A 136 18.73 2.04 -12.42
N ILE A 137 17.53 2.30 -12.97
CA ILE A 137 16.36 1.42 -12.84
C ILE A 137 16.71 0.00 -13.26
N GLU A 138 17.34 -0.16 -14.43
CA GLU A 138 17.70 -1.47 -14.94
C GLU A 138 18.66 -2.22 -14.00
N LYS A 139 19.72 -1.54 -13.52
CA LYS A 139 20.67 -2.11 -12.55
C LYS A 139 19.98 -2.51 -11.26
N LEU A 140 19.16 -1.62 -10.69
CA LEU A 140 18.43 -1.87 -9.45
C LEU A 140 17.52 -3.10 -9.58
N ILE A 141 16.78 -3.21 -10.68
CA ILE A 141 15.85 -4.33 -10.93
C ILE A 141 16.62 -5.64 -11.16
N GLN A 142 17.74 -5.60 -11.88
CA GLN A 142 18.61 -6.75 -12.12
C GLN A 142 19.25 -7.28 -10.82
N ASP A 143 19.64 -6.38 -9.93
CA ASP A 143 20.37 -6.73 -8.72
C ASP A 143 19.47 -7.05 -7.53
N ALA A 144 18.25 -6.50 -7.47
CA ALA A 144 17.33 -6.72 -6.34
C ALA A 144 17.15 -8.22 -5.97
N PRO A 145 17.00 -9.16 -6.91
CA PRO A 145 16.90 -10.58 -6.60
C PRO A 145 18.12 -11.19 -5.91
N LYS A 146 19.32 -10.64 -6.14
CA LYS A 146 20.60 -11.15 -5.58
C LYS A 146 20.68 -11.00 -4.07
N TYR A 147 19.95 -10.03 -3.51
CA TYR A 147 19.95 -9.73 -2.07
C TYR A 147 18.80 -10.38 -1.31
N LYS A 148 18.03 -11.28 -1.94
CA LYS A 148 16.88 -11.95 -1.30
C LYS A 148 17.34 -12.69 -0.05
N GLN A 149 16.71 -12.37 1.08
CA GLN A 149 17.04 -12.95 2.36
C GLN A 149 16.17 -14.19 2.65
N ARG A 150 16.63 -15.00 3.61
CA ARG A 150 15.84 -16.07 4.22
C ARG A 150 15.89 -15.88 5.73
N ILE A 151 14.71 -15.77 6.34
CA ILE A 151 14.55 -15.69 7.79
C ILE A 151 13.89 -16.99 8.22
N ALA A 152 14.56 -17.74 9.11
CA ALA A 152 14.12 -19.08 9.53
C ALA A 152 13.79 -20.01 8.34
N GLY A 153 14.65 -19.99 7.30
CA GLY A 153 14.48 -20.81 6.10
C GLY A 153 13.43 -20.32 5.10
N LYS A 154 12.63 -19.29 5.43
CA LYS A 154 11.59 -18.72 4.56
C LYS A 154 12.01 -17.34 4.04
N SER A 155 11.82 -17.08 2.74
CA SER A 155 11.96 -15.72 2.20
C SER A 155 10.73 -14.88 2.52
N LEU A 156 10.95 -13.58 2.71
CA LEU A 156 9.89 -12.60 2.96
C LEU A 156 8.90 -12.58 1.77
N PRO A 157 7.57 -12.52 2.01
CA PRO A 157 6.58 -12.50 0.93
C PRO A 157 6.80 -11.37 -0.08
N MET A 158 7.14 -10.16 0.40
CA MET A 158 7.43 -9.01 -0.46
C MET A 158 8.66 -9.23 -1.34
N GLU A 159 9.73 -9.85 -0.82
CA GLU A 159 10.91 -10.14 -1.63
C GLU A 159 10.58 -11.15 -2.73
N LYS A 160 9.77 -12.18 -2.45
CA LYS A 160 9.33 -13.13 -3.49
C LYS A 160 8.52 -12.45 -4.58
N PHE A 161 7.61 -11.54 -4.20
CA PHE A 161 6.85 -10.73 -5.15
C PHE A 161 7.78 -9.88 -6.02
N ILE A 162 8.75 -9.20 -5.40
CA ILE A 162 9.73 -8.37 -6.11
C ILE A 162 10.58 -9.17 -7.08
N VAL A 163 11.06 -10.36 -6.70
CA VAL A 163 11.84 -11.20 -7.61
C VAL A 163 11.04 -11.52 -8.88
N LYS A 164 9.76 -11.88 -8.74
CA LYS A 164 8.88 -12.10 -9.90
C LYS A 164 8.69 -10.84 -10.74
N LYS A 165 8.49 -9.67 -10.10
CA LYS A 165 8.37 -8.39 -10.81
C LYS A 165 9.67 -7.99 -11.51
N SER A 166 10.83 -8.29 -10.94
CA SER A 166 12.12 -8.09 -11.58
C SER A 166 12.28 -8.96 -12.83
N GLU A 167 11.91 -10.23 -12.76
CA GLU A 167 11.90 -11.12 -13.93
C GLU A 167 10.92 -10.61 -15.00
N ARG A 168 9.72 -10.19 -14.58
CA ARG A 168 8.69 -9.62 -15.45
C ARG A 168 9.15 -8.37 -16.18
N TYR A 169 9.87 -7.47 -15.50
CA TYR A 169 10.42 -6.26 -16.13
C TYR A 169 11.24 -6.57 -17.39
N PHE A 170 12.12 -7.56 -17.32
CA PHE A 170 12.94 -7.95 -18.48
C PHE A 170 12.14 -8.66 -19.57
N LYS A 171 11.19 -9.54 -19.20
CA LYS A 171 10.29 -10.18 -20.18
C LYS A 171 9.37 -9.17 -20.87
N GLN A 172 9.02 -8.08 -20.19
CA GLN A 172 8.15 -7.01 -20.67
C GLN A 172 8.93 -5.83 -21.29
N LYS A 173 10.07 -6.12 -21.93
CA LYS A 173 10.89 -5.11 -22.64
C LYS A 173 11.28 -3.90 -21.76
N LYS A 174 11.69 -4.16 -20.52
CA LYS A 174 12.13 -3.15 -19.55
C LYS A 174 11.03 -2.15 -19.16
N HIS A 175 9.80 -2.65 -19.00
CA HIS A 175 8.66 -1.84 -18.60
C HIS A 175 7.75 -2.56 -17.60
N LEU A 176 7.29 -1.84 -16.58
CA LEU A 176 6.25 -2.28 -15.65
C LEU A 176 5.17 -1.19 -15.59
N VAL A 177 3.91 -1.58 -15.50
CA VAL A 177 2.78 -0.66 -15.47
C VAL A 177 2.55 -0.16 -14.04
N LEU A 178 2.74 1.14 -13.84
CA LEU A 178 2.51 1.87 -12.57
C LEU A 178 3.10 1.18 -11.31
N PRO A 179 4.39 0.77 -11.30
CA PRO A 179 4.96 -0.04 -10.24
C PRO A 179 4.93 0.64 -8.85
N ALA A 180 5.07 1.97 -8.77
CA ALA A 180 4.94 2.66 -7.48
C ALA A 180 3.48 2.69 -6.97
N ILE A 181 2.51 2.83 -7.87
CA ILE A 181 1.07 2.85 -7.50
C ILE A 181 0.63 1.45 -7.06
N GLU A 182 1.10 0.41 -7.75
CA GLU A 182 0.94 -0.98 -7.31
C GLU A 182 1.48 -1.18 -5.89
N LEU A 183 2.67 -0.66 -5.58
CA LEU A 183 3.21 -0.72 -4.23
C LEU A 183 2.35 0.08 -3.23
N LEU A 184 1.89 1.29 -3.56
CA LEU A 184 0.99 2.06 -2.68
C LEU A 184 -0.26 1.25 -2.33
N TYR A 185 -0.85 0.56 -3.32
CA TYR A 185 -1.99 -0.32 -3.11
C TYR A 185 -1.64 -1.50 -2.18
N LEU A 186 -0.56 -2.21 -2.50
CA LEU A 186 -0.11 -3.37 -1.72
C LEU A 186 0.22 -2.98 -0.27
N TRP A 187 0.79 -1.80 -0.02
CA TRP A 187 1.09 -1.28 1.32
C TRP A 187 -0.11 -0.68 2.07
N ASN A 188 -1.33 -0.83 1.53
CA ASN A 188 -2.58 -0.31 2.11
C ASN A 188 -2.63 1.24 2.19
N LEU A 189 -1.86 1.93 1.34
CA LEU A 189 -1.75 3.40 1.34
C LEU A 189 -2.85 4.09 0.53
N PHE A 190 -3.64 3.34 -0.23
CA PHE A 190 -4.83 3.88 -0.91
C PHE A 190 -5.85 4.49 0.06
N ARG A 191 -5.91 3.99 1.31
CA ARG A 191 -6.75 4.58 2.36
C ARG A 191 -6.40 6.03 2.67
N ILE A 192 -5.13 6.41 2.47
CA ILE A 192 -4.66 7.78 2.65
C ILE A 192 -4.99 8.63 1.43
N LEU A 193 -4.95 8.05 0.22
CA LEU A 193 -5.40 8.75 -1.00
C LEU A 193 -6.84 9.24 -0.86
N GLY A 194 -7.73 8.45 -0.25
CA GLY A 194 -9.12 8.85 -0.02
C GLY A 194 -9.32 10.04 0.93
N LYS A 195 -8.28 10.47 1.65
CA LYS A 195 -8.37 11.62 2.59
C LYS A 195 -8.17 12.96 1.90
N ASP A 196 -7.51 13.00 0.75
CA ASP A 196 -7.36 14.21 -0.05
C ASP A 196 -7.71 13.91 -1.51
N TRP A 197 -8.80 14.52 -1.97
CA TRP A 197 -9.30 14.39 -3.33
C TRP A 197 -8.22 14.65 -4.40
N LYS A 198 -7.29 15.58 -4.17
CA LYS A 198 -6.25 15.92 -5.15
C LYS A 198 -5.35 14.72 -5.43
N PHE A 199 -4.99 13.95 -4.41
CA PHE A 199 -4.16 12.76 -4.58
C PHE A 199 -4.94 11.63 -5.26
N ALA A 200 -6.18 11.40 -4.81
CA ALA A 200 -7.04 10.39 -5.42
C ALA A 200 -7.30 10.68 -6.91
N ASP A 201 -7.67 11.91 -7.26
CA ASP A 201 -7.91 12.35 -8.65
C ASP A 201 -6.64 12.22 -9.50
N SER A 202 -5.48 12.62 -8.97
CA SER A 202 -4.21 12.49 -9.71
C SER A 202 -3.85 11.03 -10.00
N VAL A 203 -3.97 10.14 -9.01
CA VAL A 203 -3.73 8.70 -9.20
C VAL A 203 -4.76 8.10 -10.16
N PHE A 204 -6.04 8.46 -10.04
CA PHE A 204 -7.09 8.01 -10.94
C PHE A 204 -6.80 8.40 -12.40
N ARG A 205 -6.45 9.67 -12.66
CA ARG A 205 -6.07 10.14 -14.01
C ARG A 205 -4.86 9.41 -14.56
N LEU A 206 -3.89 9.06 -13.71
CA LEU A 206 -2.72 8.28 -14.12
C LEU A 206 -3.13 6.88 -14.58
N ILE A 207 -4.03 6.22 -13.83
CA ILE A 207 -4.56 4.89 -14.17
C ILE A 207 -5.36 4.95 -15.48
N GLU A 208 -6.27 5.92 -15.63
CA GLU A 208 -7.06 6.09 -16.87
C GLU A 208 -6.18 6.31 -18.10
N ARG A 209 -5.13 7.15 -17.99
CA ARG A 209 -4.18 7.36 -19.08
C ARG A 209 -3.47 6.07 -19.49
N MET A 210 -3.11 5.22 -18.52
CA MET A 210 -2.45 3.95 -18.81
C MET A 210 -3.39 2.89 -19.39
N LEU A 211 -4.69 2.92 -19.06
CA LEU A 211 -5.69 2.01 -19.62
C LEU A 211 -5.94 2.25 -21.12
N ILE A 212 -5.74 3.48 -21.59
CA ILE A 212 -5.93 3.87 -22.99
C ILE A 212 -4.66 3.60 -23.82
N LYS A 213 -3.47 3.62 -23.18
CA LYS A 213 -2.21 3.39 -23.88
C LYS A 213 -2.10 1.92 -24.33
N PRO A 214 -1.60 1.67 -25.56
CA PRO A 214 -1.36 0.31 -26.01
C PRO A 214 -0.30 -0.36 -25.14
N SER A 215 -0.47 -1.66 -24.88
CA SER A 215 0.52 -2.43 -24.12
C SER A 215 1.85 -2.49 -24.87
N VAL A 216 2.95 -2.24 -24.16
CA VAL A 216 4.32 -2.40 -24.68
C VAL A 216 4.61 -3.87 -25.04
N CYS A 217 3.95 -4.81 -24.35
CA CYS A 217 4.08 -6.24 -24.58
C CYS A 217 2.70 -6.92 -24.63
N VAL A 218 2.34 -7.44 -25.81
CA VAL A 218 1.08 -8.16 -26.03
C VAL A 218 0.99 -9.42 -25.15
N GLU A 219 2.13 -10.06 -24.87
CA GLU A 219 2.18 -11.28 -24.08
C GLU A 219 1.53 -11.13 -22.70
N PHE A 220 1.63 -9.95 -22.10
CA PHE A 220 1.23 -9.64 -20.73
C PHE A 220 0.13 -8.58 -20.65
N GLU A 221 -0.54 -8.30 -21.77
CA GLU A 221 -1.61 -7.31 -21.83
C GLU A 221 -2.75 -7.63 -20.86
N GLY A 222 -3.12 -8.91 -20.73
CA GLY A 222 -4.13 -9.38 -19.79
C GLY A 222 -3.80 -9.03 -18.34
N ASP A 223 -2.60 -9.40 -17.87
CA ASP A 223 -2.09 -9.07 -16.54
C ASP A 223 -2.05 -7.55 -16.29
N ASN A 224 -1.49 -6.78 -17.24
CA ASN A 224 -1.35 -5.34 -17.09
C ASN A 224 -2.72 -4.64 -17.02
N ARG A 225 -3.67 -5.05 -17.86
CA ARG A 225 -5.02 -4.50 -17.86
C ARG A 225 -5.76 -4.87 -16.58
N ALA A 226 -5.65 -6.12 -16.13
CA ALA A 226 -6.25 -6.56 -14.87
C ALA A 226 -5.69 -5.79 -13.67
N LEU A 227 -4.38 -5.53 -13.63
CA LEU A 227 -3.75 -4.69 -12.60
C LEU A 227 -4.29 -3.26 -12.62
N LEU A 228 -4.37 -2.64 -13.79
CA LEU A 228 -4.91 -1.28 -13.92
C LEU A 228 -6.37 -1.19 -13.47
N LEU A 229 -7.19 -2.18 -13.81
CA LEU A 229 -8.59 -2.26 -13.39
C LEU A 229 -8.75 -2.48 -11.88
N LEU A 230 -7.89 -3.32 -11.27
CA LEU A 230 -7.82 -3.48 -9.82
C LEU A 230 -7.48 -2.15 -9.14
N LEU A 231 -6.44 -1.45 -9.62
CA LEU A 231 -6.03 -0.16 -9.08
C LEU A 231 -7.13 0.91 -9.28
N LYS A 232 -7.80 0.91 -10.45
CA LYS A 232 -8.93 1.79 -10.76
C LYS A 232 -10.07 1.57 -9.77
N GLY A 233 -10.50 0.31 -9.59
CA GLY A 233 -11.56 -0.06 -8.66
C GLY A 233 -11.24 0.30 -7.22
N ALA A 234 -10.02 0.01 -6.77
CA ALA A 234 -9.55 0.40 -5.44
C ALA A 234 -9.55 1.92 -5.25
N CYS A 235 -9.11 2.69 -6.26
CA CYS A 235 -9.11 4.15 -6.22
C CYS A 235 -10.54 4.73 -6.19
N LEU A 236 -11.44 4.23 -7.05
CA LEU A 236 -12.84 4.64 -7.11
C LEU A 236 -13.61 4.36 -5.81
N ARG A 237 -13.27 3.26 -5.10
CA ARG A 237 -13.82 3.02 -3.75
C ARG A 237 -13.43 4.15 -2.80
N GLN A 238 -12.16 4.55 -2.78
CA GLN A 238 -11.69 5.66 -1.94
C GLN A 238 -12.30 7.01 -2.33
N MET A 239 -12.71 7.17 -3.58
CA MET A 239 -13.41 8.35 -4.11
C MET A 239 -14.94 8.30 -3.88
N ASN A 240 -15.45 7.32 -3.14
CA ASN A 240 -16.89 7.10 -2.91
C ASN A 240 -17.72 7.00 -4.21
N LYS A 241 -17.19 6.28 -5.22
CA LYS A 241 -17.87 5.98 -6.50
C LYS A 241 -18.16 4.47 -6.62
N PRO A 242 -19.11 3.92 -5.83
CA PRO A 242 -19.27 2.48 -5.65
C PRO A 242 -19.62 1.72 -6.94
N LEU A 243 -20.54 2.25 -7.77
CA LEU A 243 -20.96 1.58 -9.00
C LEU A 243 -19.80 1.43 -10.00
N LEU A 244 -19.02 2.49 -10.19
CA LEU A 244 -17.85 2.47 -11.08
C LEU A 244 -16.72 1.60 -10.51
N ALA A 245 -16.56 1.59 -9.18
CA ALA A 245 -15.61 0.71 -8.52
C ALA A 245 -15.97 -0.77 -8.74
N GLU A 246 -17.25 -1.12 -8.58
CA GLU A 246 -17.75 -2.46 -8.80
C GLU A 246 -17.55 -2.92 -10.25
N GLU A 247 -17.88 -2.07 -11.22
CA GLU A 247 -17.68 -2.34 -12.64
C GLU A 247 -16.21 -2.64 -12.96
N ALA A 248 -15.29 -1.78 -12.53
CA ALA A 248 -13.86 -1.96 -12.77
C ALA A 248 -13.31 -3.24 -12.12
N LEU A 249 -13.75 -3.56 -10.90
CA LEU A 249 -13.29 -4.77 -10.20
C LEU A 249 -13.85 -6.05 -10.83
N ARG A 250 -15.12 -6.04 -11.28
CA ARG A 250 -15.70 -7.17 -12.01
C ARG A 250 -15.02 -7.38 -13.36
N GLU A 251 -14.66 -6.31 -14.07
CA GLU A 251 -13.87 -6.41 -15.30
C GLU A 251 -12.49 -7.03 -15.00
N ALA A 252 -11.82 -6.63 -13.91
CA ALA A 252 -10.54 -7.22 -13.50
C ALA A 252 -10.66 -8.73 -13.23
N ILE A 253 -11.72 -9.18 -12.56
CA ILE A 253 -11.99 -10.60 -12.28
C ILE A 253 -12.28 -11.36 -13.59
N GLY A 254 -13.04 -10.76 -14.50
CA GLY A 254 -13.34 -11.36 -15.82
C GLY A 254 -12.11 -11.59 -16.70
N LEU A 255 -10.96 -10.99 -16.37
CA LEU A 255 -9.69 -11.20 -17.07
C LEU A 255 -8.88 -12.38 -16.53
N GLU A 256 -9.40 -13.17 -15.57
CA GLU A 256 -8.70 -14.31 -14.96
C GLU A 256 -8.08 -15.25 -16.00
N ALA A 257 -8.82 -15.65 -17.03
CA ALA A 257 -8.33 -16.55 -18.07
C ALA A 257 -7.21 -15.95 -18.96
N LYS A 258 -7.02 -14.62 -18.91
CA LYS A 258 -6.00 -13.89 -19.69
C LYS A 258 -4.75 -13.56 -18.86
N ILE A 259 -4.78 -13.78 -17.54
CA ILE A 259 -3.63 -13.53 -16.66
C ILE A 259 -2.65 -14.70 -16.76
N LYS A 260 -1.36 -14.39 -16.92
CA LYS A 260 -0.30 -15.40 -17.05
C LYS A 260 0.54 -15.57 -15.79
N GLU A 261 0.95 -14.49 -15.14
CA GLU A 261 1.86 -14.54 -13.99
C GLU A 261 1.28 -13.87 -12.75
N ASP A 262 0.60 -12.73 -12.89
CA ASP A 262 0.10 -11.92 -11.76
C ASP A 262 -1.22 -12.44 -11.18
N ASN A 263 -1.27 -13.74 -10.86
CA ASN A 263 -2.46 -14.45 -10.35
C ASN A 263 -3.01 -13.90 -9.02
N TYR A 264 -2.27 -13.03 -8.33
CA TYR A 264 -2.76 -12.37 -7.11
C TYR A 264 -3.83 -11.31 -7.41
N ILE A 265 -3.92 -10.79 -8.64
CA ILE A 265 -4.83 -9.70 -8.99
C ILE A 265 -6.29 -10.09 -8.73
N VAL A 266 -6.70 -11.29 -9.16
CA VAL A 266 -8.08 -11.77 -9.04
C VAL A 266 -8.56 -11.88 -7.59
N PRO A 267 -7.87 -12.63 -6.69
CA PRO A 267 -8.30 -12.69 -5.29
C PRO A 267 -8.23 -11.32 -4.61
N TYR A 268 -7.27 -10.46 -4.97
CA TYR A 268 -7.26 -9.07 -4.47
C TYR A 268 -8.48 -8.27 -4.95
N ALA A 269 -8.88 -8.40 -6.21
CA ALA A 269 -10.08 -7.74 -6.75
C ALA A 269 -11.37 -8.20 -6.07
N ILE A 270 -11.52 -9.51 -5.82
CA ILE A 270 -12.66 -10.07 -5.08
C ILE A 270 -12.69 -9.52 -3.65
N VAL A 271 -11.54 -9.42 -2.98
CA VAL A 271 -11.47 -8.82 -1.64
C VAL A 271 -11.81 -7.33 -1.68
N GLU A 272 -11.33 -6.57 -2.67
CA GLU A 272 -11.72 -5.15 -2.81
C GLU A 272 -13.23 -4.99 -3.05
N LEU A 273 -13.87 -5.90 -3.81
CA LEU A 273 -15.34 -5.95 -3.94
C LEU A 273 -16.02 -6.27 -2.61
N GLY A 274 -15.51 -7.26 -1.87
CA GLY A 274 -16.03 -7.60 -0.54
C GLY A 274 -15.98 -6.41 0.41
N LEU A 275 -14.87 -5.67 0.41
CA LEU A 275 -14.70 -4.44 1.18
C LEU A 275 -15.62 -3.30 0.70
N LEU A 276 -15.83 -3.17 -0.61
CA LEU A 276 -16.82 -2.24 -1.17
C LEU A 276 -18.24 -2.56 -0.66
N GLN A 277 -18.61 -3.84 -0.60
CA GLN A 277 -19.91 -4.25 -0.03
C GLN A 277 -20.02 -3.96 1.47
N LEU A 278 -18.91 -3.98 2.21
CA LEU A 278 -18.89 -3.50 3.61
C LEU A 278 -19.18 -2.01 3.70
N ASP A 279 -18.57 -1.21 2.83
CA ASP A 279 -18.81 0.24 2.79
C ASP A 279 -20.27 0.56 2.45
N LEU A 280 -20.95 -0.33 1.69
CA LEU A 280 -22.39 -0.26 1.37
C LEU A 280 -23.31 -0.88 2.44
N ASN A 281 -22.77 -1.34 3.58
CA ASN A 281 -23.49 -2.05 4.63
C ASN A 281 -24.13 -3.40 4.22
N GLU A 282 -23.68 -4.01 3.12
CA GLU A 282 -24.13 -5.32 2.65
C GLU A 282 -23.26 -6.45 3.20
N GLY A 283 -23.26 -6.60 4.53
CA GLY A 283 -22.33 -7.49 5.24
C GLY A 283 -22.42 -8.98 4.87
N GLU A 284 -23.57 -9.46 4.38
CA GLU A 284 -23.72 -10.85 3.93
C GLU A 284 -23.04 -11.11 2.59
N LYS A 285 -23.24 -10.23 1.61
CA LYS A 285 -22.54 -10.30 0.31
C LYS A 285 -21.04 -10.13 0.48
N ALA A 286 -20.63 -9.20 1.36
CA ALA A 286 -19.23 -9.02 1.71
C ALA A 286 -18.61 -10.30 2.28
N ALA A 287 -19.26 -10.96 3.25
CA ALA A 287 -18.75 -12.19 3.84
C ALA A 287 -18.62 -13.32 2.82
N ALA A 288 -19.58 -13.44 1.89
CA ALA A 288 -19.53 -14.44 0.82
C ALA A 288 -18.30 -14.23 -0.09
N LEU A 289 -18.07 -13.00 -0.55
CA LEU A 289 -16.91 -12.65 -1.40
C LEU A 289 -15.57 -12.88 -0.68
N LEU A 290 -15.49 -12.49 0.60
CA LEU A 290 -14.27 -12.65 1.39
C LEU A 290 -13.92 -14.12 1.66
N GLU A 291 -14.92 -14.97 1.90
CA GLU A 291 -14.73 -16.42 2.07
C GLU A 291 -14.42 -17.11 0.73
N ASP A 292 -15.03 -16.65 -0.36
CA ASP A 292 -14.76 -17.14 -1.73
C ASP A 292 -13.29 -16.92 -2.11
N ALA A 293 -12.79 -15.69 -1.97
CA ALA A 293 -11.40 -15.35 -2.24
C ALA A 293 -10.40 -16.20 -1.42
N LYS A 294 -10.76 -16.54 -0.18
CA LYS A 294 -9.91 -17.32 0.73
C LYS A 294 -9.89 -18.82 0.40
N LYS A 295 -10.99 -19.38 -0.13
CA LYS A 295 -11.13 -20.83 -0.36
C LYS A 295 -10.74 -21.24 -1.76
N ASN A 296 -11.03 -20.40 -2.76
CA ASN A 296 -10.91 -20.77 -4.17
C ASN A 296 -9.58 -20.38 -4.81
N TYR A 297 -8.75 -19.59 -4.11
CA TYR A 297 -7.45 -19.13 -4.63
C TYR A 297 -6.32 -19.47 -3.64
N THR A 298 -5.24 -20.08 -4.13
CA THR A 298 -4.04 -20.41 -3.33
C THR A 298 -2.77 -20.30 -4.16
N GLY A 299 -1.61 -20.16 -3.51
CA GLY A 299 -0.30 -20.21 -4.17
C GLY A 299 0.10 -18.94 -4.93
N TYR A 300 -0.64 -17.84 -4.76
CA TYR A 300 -0.35 -16.56 -5.39
C TYR A 300 0.58 -15.67 -4.53
N SER A 301 1.17 -14.66 -5.15
CA SER A 301 2.06 -13.72 -4.45
C SER A 301 1.30 -12.94 -3.38
N LEU A 302 1.90 -12.80 -2.19
CA LEU A 302 1.32 -12.04 -1.07
C LEU A 302 0.01 -12.60 -0.48
N GLU A 303 -0.27 -13.89 -0.70
CA GLU A 303 -1.43 -14.61 -0.14
C GLU A 303 -1.60 -14.40 1.37
N SER A 304 -0.54 -14.56 2.17
CA SER A 304 -0.62 -14.38 3.62
C SER A 304 -1.07 -12.96 4.02
N ARG A 305 -0.64 -11.94 3.27
CA ARG A 305 -1.05 -10.55 3.49
C ARG A 305 -2.53 -10.35 3.19
N LEU A 306 -3.03 -10.94 2.10
CA LEU A 306 -4.45 -10.89 1.78
C LEU A 306 -5.30 -11.62 2.82
N HIS A 307 -4.85 -12.79 3.28
CA HIS A 307 -5.54 -13.56 4.33
C HIS A 307 -5.65 -12.80 5.65
N PHE A 308 -4.62 -12.05 6.06
CA PHE A 308 -4.73 -11.15 7.21
C PHE A 308 -5.81 -10.08 7.01
N LYS A 309 -5.88 -9.48 5.81
CA LYS A 309 -6.91 -8.47 5.46
C LYS A 309 -8.32 -9.08 5.51
N ILE A 310 -8.50 -10.27 4.95
CA ILE A 310 -9.77 -11.02 4.97
C ILE A 310 -10.18 -11.34 6.41
N HIS A 311 -9.26 -11.90 7.21
CA HIS A 311 -9.53 -12.28 8.59
C HIS A 311 -9.93 -11.08 9.45
N SER A 312 -9.24 -9.95 9.28
CA SER A 312 -9.59 -8.68 9.93
C SER A 312 -11.01 -8.24 9.58
N ALA A 313 -11.34 -8.17 8.28
CA ALA A 313 -12.65 -7.75 7.81
C ALA A 313 -13.80 -8.64 8.34
N LEU A 314 -13.62 -9.96 8.30
CA LEU A 314 -14.59 -10.92 8.83
C LEU A 314 -14.75 -10.83 10.35
N THR A 315 -13.67 -10.55 11.07
CA THR A 315 -13.71 -10.37 12.53
C THR A 315 -14.50 -9.13 12.91
N GLU A 316 -14.32 -8.02 12.18
CA GLU A 316 -15.09 -6.79 12.39
C GLU A 316 -16.58 -6.98 12.06
N LEU A 317 -16.90 -7.67 10.96
CA LEU A 317 -18.28 -8.08 10.65
C LEU A 317 -18.93 -8.87 11.80
N ALA A 318 -18.20 -9.83 12.37
CA ALA A 318 -18.70 -10.64 13.47
C ALA A 318 -18.94 -9.81 14.74
N LYS A 319 -18.07 -8.83 15.04
CA LYS A 319 -18.26 -7.89 16.16
C LYS A 319 -19.49 -7.02 15.96
N SER A 320 -19.67 -6.43 14.78
CA SER A 320 -20.84 -5.59 14.45
C SER A 320 -22.15 -6.35 14.58
N LYS A 321 -22.20 -7.61 14.11
CA LYS A 321 -23.38 -8.48 14.28
C LYS A 321 -23.69 -8.79 15.76
N LYS A 322 -22.67 -8.96 16.60
CA LYS A 322 -22.86 -9.18 18.05
C LYS A 322 -23.41 -7.94 18.75
N LEU A 323 -22.88 -6.76 18.43
CA LEU A 323 -23.35 -5.48 18.98
C LEU A 323 -24.83 -5.21 18.63
N GLN A 324 -25.22 -5.46 17.37
CA GLN A 324 -26.61 -5.33 16.94
C GLN A 324 -27.57 -6.31 17.67
N LYS A 325 -27.10 -7.53 17.98
CA LYS A 325 -27.90 -8.52 18.73
C LYS A 325 -28.04 -8.14 20.21
N ASN A 326 -27.00 -7.60 20.83
CA ASN A 326 -27.04 -7.19 22.24
C ASN A 326 -27.88 -5.91 22.45
N GLY A 327 -27.76 -4.91 21.57
CA GLY A 327 -28.58 -3.69 21.64
C GLY A 327 -30.08 -3.94 21.38
N LYS A 328 -30.43 -5.04 20.70
CA LYS A 328 -31.83 -5.50 20.56
C LYS A 328 -32.37 -6.26 21.77
N ARG A 329 -31.50 -6.76 22.65
CA ARG A 329 -31.88 -7.45 23.90
C ARG A 329 -32.00 -6.52 25.10
N GLU A 330 -31.30 -5.38 25.07
CA GLU A 330 -31.40 -4.35 26.11
C GLU A 330 -32.57 -3.38 25.88
N SER A 331 -33.16 -3.39 24.68
CA SER A 331 -34.31 -2.55 24.29
C SER A 331 -35.66 -3.28 24.26
N SER A 332 -35.68 -4.56 24.66
CA SER A 332 -36.85 -5.46 24.72
C SER A 332 -37.05 -5.97 26.13
#